data_AF-A0A3N0XVQ9-F1
#
_entry.id   AF-A0A3N0XVQ9-F1
#
_cell.length_a   1.000
_cell.length_b   1.000
_cell.length_c   1.000
_cell.angle_alpha   90.00
_cell.angle_beta   90.00
_cell.angle_gamma   90.00
#
_symmetry.space_group_name_H-M   'P 1'
#
loop_
_entity.id
_entity.type
_entity.pdbx_description
1 polymer ?
#
loop_
_entity_poly.entity_id
_entity_poly.type
_entity_poly.pdbx_seq_one_letter_code
_entity_poly.pdbx_strand_id
1 'polypeptide(L)'
;MDAVKECLRDFPKEARELYLNDAVPYLDGPLSPLQFYRDWIGPNKPCIIRNAFSDWPALSKWNPTYLREKVGSKVISVSVTPNGYADAVKGNRFVMPEERQMSFTSLLDIVEGKVKSSGVFYVQKQCSNLTEELPELTGDVKTHIPWMSEALGKRPDAVNFWLGEESAVTSKLYQSATYRQKEDSTFEIVDEEDSVKVPWIPLDPLNPDYEQYPSYRLAKPLHCTVKAGEMLYLPSLWFHHVRQSHGCIAVNFWYDMEFDIKYNYFQLVESMTKAVGLL
;
A
#
# COMPACT_ATOMS: atom_id res chain seq x y z
N MET A 1 -29.03 20.42 10.95
CA MET A 1 -27.83 19.63 10.66
C MET A 1 -28.05 18.67 9.49
N ASP A 2 -29.27 18.19 9.29
CA ASP A 2 -29.54 16.99 8.51
C ASP A 2 -29.38 17.18 7.00
N ALA A 3 -29.69 18.37 6.47
CA ALA A 3 -29.35 18.74 5.09
C ALA A 3 -27.83 18.71 4.80
N VAL A 4 -26.97 18.89 5.82
CA VAL A 4 -25.51 18.74 5.68
C VAL A 4 -25.13 17.25 5.66
N LYS A 5 -25.82 16.41 6.46
CA LYS A 5 -25.65 14.94 6.42
C LYS A 5 -26.10 14.35 5.10
N GLU A 6 -27.17 14.88 4.52
CA GLU A 6 -27.71 14.49 3.21
C GLU A 6 -26.71 14.82 2.10
N CYS A 7 -26.29 16.09 1.99
CA CYS A 7 -25.24 16.53 1.07
C CYS A 7 -23.93 15.70 1.19
N LEU A 8 -23.46 15.42 2.41
CA LEU A 8 -22.26 14.59 2.64
C LEU A 8 -22.44 13.09 2.28
N ARG A 9 -23.67 12.58 2.21
CA ARG A 9 -23.97 11.19 1.78
C ARG A 9 -24.06 11.07 0.27
N ASP A 10 -24.57 12.11 -0.41
CA ASP A 10 -24.71 12.12 -1.86
C ASP A 10 -23.42 12.57 -2.56
N PHE A 11 -22.60 13.42 -1.94
CA PHE A 11 -21.33 13.90 -2.52
C PHE A 11 -20.40 12.79 -3.06
N PRO A 12 -20.15 11.65 -2.37
CA PRO A 12 -19.34 10.56 -2.92
C PRO A 12 -19.92 9.91 -4.19
N LYS A 13 -21.25 9.95 -4.36
CA LYS A 13 -21.94 9.48 -5.56
C LYS A 13 -21.78 10.50 -6.69
N GLU A 14 -22.08 11.77 -6.43
CA GLU A 14 -21.99 12.86 -7.41
C GLU A 14 -20.56 13.07 -7.92
N ALA A 15 -19.59 13.13 -7.01
CA ALA A 15 -18.18 13.27 -7.35
C ALA A 15 -17.69 12.11 -8.24
N ARG A 16 -18.11 10.88 -7.93
CA ARG A 16 -17.80 9.72 -8.76
C ARG A 16 -18.43 9.84 -10.16
N GLU A 17 -19.73 10.12 -10.23
CA GLU A 17 -20.50 10.16 -11.47
C GLU A 17 -20.11 11.36 -12.38
N LEU A 18 -19.51 12.41 -11.81
CA LEU A 18 -18.99 13.55 -12.56
C LEU A 18 -17.62 13.31 -13.23
N TYR A 19 -16.67 12.67 -12.56
CA TYR A 19 -15.28 12.58 -13.07
C TYR A 19 -14.55 11.25 -12.89
N LEU A 20 -14.98 10.33 -12.04
CA LEU A 20 -14.30 9.05 -11.85
C LEU A 20 -14.72 8.03 -12.91
N ASN A 21 -13.78 7.17 -13.30
CA ASN A 21 -14.04 6.06 -14.22
C ASN A 21 -14.65 4.88 -13.45
N ASP A 22 -15.57 4.13 -14.06
CA ASP A 22 -16.18 2.93 -13.45
C ASP A 22 -15.21 1.75 -13.23
N ALA A 23 -14.02 1.81 -13.83
CA ALA A 23 -12.92 0.86 -13.67
C ALA A 23 -11.58 1.60 -13.80
N VAL A 24 -10.49 1.00 -13.30
CA VAL A 24 -9.14 1.55 -13.51
C VAL A 24 -8.74 1.36 -14.99
N PRO A 25 -8.50 2.44 -15.75
CA PRO A 25 -8.17 2.35 -17.17
C PRO A 25 -6.72 1.94 -17.39
N TYR A 26 -6.46 1.39 -18.58
CA TYR A 26 -5.12 1.01 -19.03
C TYR A 26 -4.57 2.02 -20.05
N LEU A 27 -3.27 2.28 -19.98
CA LEU A 27 -2.47 2.98 -20.97
C LEU A 27 -1.44 2.00 -21.54
N ASP A 28 -1.27 1.93 -22.87
CA ASP A 28 -0.34 0.97 -23.49
C ASP A 28 1.14 1.43 -23.46
N GLY A 29 1.41 2.63 -22.97
CA GLY A 29 2.74 3.21 -22.78
C GLY A 29 2.71 4.44 -21.87
N PRO A 30 3.88 4.93 -21.40
CA PRO A 30 3.97 6.18 -20.65
C PRO A 30 3.59 7.37 -21.54
N LEU A 31 2.89 8.36 -20.96
CA LEU A 31 2.53 9.61 -21.62
C LEU A 31 3.63 10.66 -21.44
N SER A 32 3.57 11.76 -22.21
CA SER A 32 4.43 12.92 -21.90
C SER A 32 4.09 13.51 -20.53
N PRO A 33 5.05 14.15 -19.84
CA PRO A 33 4.83 14.72 -18.49
C PRO A 33 3.62 15.64 -18.40
N LEU A 34 3.42 16.53 -19.38
CA LEU A 34 2.29 17.44 -19.44
C LEU A 34 0.95 16.73 -19.63
N GLN A 35 0.88 15.71 -20.50
CA GLN A 35 -0.33 14.89 -20.65
C GLN A 35 -0.62 14.13 -19.35
N PHE A 36 0.40 13.51 -18.75
CA PHE A 36 0.21 12.73 -17.54
C PHE A 36 -0.27 13.59 -16.37
N TYR A 37 0.30 14.78 -16.20
CA TYR A 37 -0.15 15.73 -15.19
C TYR A 37 -1.59 16.20 -15.41
N ARG A 38 -1.93 16.61 -16.64
CA ARG A 38 -3.27 17.13 -16.99
C ARG A 38 -4.36 16.06 -16.88
N ASP A 39 -4.07 14.83 -17.31
CA ASP A 39 -5.11 13.81 -17.51
C ASP A 39 -5.27 12.87 -16.29
N TRP A 40 -4.24 12.74 -15.43
CA TRP A 40 -4.23 11.82 -14.27
C TRP A 40 -3.94 12.50 -12.93
N ILE A 41 -2.85 13.28 -12.81
CA ILE A 41 -2.41 13.87 -11.52
C ILE A 41 -3.34 15.00 -11.07
N GLY A 42 -3.60 15.97 -11.95
CA GLY A 42 -4.52 17.08 -11.68
C GLY A 42 -5.91 16.57 -11.28
N PRO A 43 -6.57 15.74 -12.12
CA PRO A 43 -7.87 15.11 -11.84
C PRO A 43 -7.87 14.01 -10.76
N ASN A 44 -6.71 13.67 -10.17
CA ASN A 44 -6.53 12.64 -9.14
C ASN A 44 -7.10 11.24 -9.50
N LYS A 45 -6.88 10.77 -10.74
CA LYS A 45 -7.41 9.50 -11.27
C LYS A 45 -6.34 8.40 -11.34
N PRO A 46 -6.62 7.16 -10.90
CA PRO A 46 -5.71 6.04 -11.07
C PRO A 46 -5.70 5.54 -12.53
N CYS A 47 -4.58 4.92 -12.93
CA CYS A 47 -4.46 4.20 -14.19
C CYS A 47 -3.37 3.12 -14.11
N ILE A 48 -3.47 2.07 -14.94
CA ILE A 48 -2.39 1.09 -15.12
C ILE A 48 -1.66 1.41 -16.43
N ILE A 49 -0.36 1.65 -16.33
CA ILE A 49 0.52 1.99 -17.45
C ILE A 49 1.33 0.75 -17.81
N ARG A 50 1.09 0.20 -19.00
CA ARG A 50 1.91 -0.86 -19.59
C ARG A 50 3.18 -0.27 -20.16
N ASN A 51 4.19 -1.11 -20.35
CA ASN A 51 5.44 -0.76 -21.02
C ASN A 51 6.23 0.43 -20.42
N ALA A 52 5.87 0.89 -19.21
CA ALA A 52 6.51 2.04 -18.56
C ALA A 52 7.97 1.78 -18.12
N PHE A 53 8.37 0.51 -18.06
CA PHE A 53 9.67 0.05 -17.57
C PHE A 53 10.16 -1.23 -18.26
N SER A 54 9.75 -1.49 -19.51
CA SER A 54 10.17 -2.68 -20.29
C SER A 54 11.69 -2.76 -20.55
N ASP A 55 12.43 -1.68 -20.28
CA ASP A 55 13.89 -1.62 -20.38
C ASP A 55 14.63 -2.06 -19.10
N TRP A 56 13.92 -2.39 -18.02
CA TRP A 56 14.52 -2.78 -16.74
C TRP A 56 15.02 -4.23 -16.74
N PRO A 57 16.32 -4.47 -16.44
CA PRO A 57 16.85 -5.82 -16.24
C PRO A 57 16.09 -6.65 -15.19
N ALA A 58 15.46 -6.01 -14.20
CA ALA A 58 14.65 -6.69 -13.18
C ALA A 58 13.57 -7.61 -13.77
N LEU A 59 12.92 -7.20 -14.88
CA LEU A 59 11.84 -7.97 -15.51
C LEU A 59 12.26 -9.34 -16.07
N SER A 60 13.56 -9.55 -16.34
CA SER A 60 14.10 -10.84 -16.80
C SER A 60 15.00 -11.51 -15.76
N LYS A 61 15.64 -10.73 -14.87
CA LYS A 61 16.55 -11.25 -13.84
C LYS A 61 15.85 -11.68 -12.56
N TRP A 62 14.85 -10.95 -12.06
CA TRP A 62 14.39 -11.10 -10.68
C TRP A 62 13.53 -12.36 -10.49
N ASN A 63 14.23 -13.44 -10.13
CA ASN A 63 13.69 -14.73 -9.71
C ASN A 63 14.42 -15.20 -8.44
N PRO A 64 13.91 -16.21 -7.70
CA PRO A 64 14.53 -16.66 -6.45
C PRO A 64 16.00 -17.07 -6.56
N THR A 65 16.43 -17.65 -7.69
CA THR A 65 17.85 -18.01 -7.91
C THR A 65 18.72 -16.76 -8.01
N TYR A 66 18.32 -15.78 -8.83
CA TYR A 66 19.05 -14.53 -9.00
C TYR A 66 19.13 -13.73 -7.70
N LEU A 67 18.01 -13.56 -6.99
CA LEU A 67 17.99 -12.81 -5.72
C LEU A 67 18.85 -13.50 -4.65
N ARG A 68 18.85 -14.84 -4.60
CA ARG A 68 19.71 -15.62 -3.69
C ARG A 68 21.20 -15.50 -4.03
N GLU A 69 21.57 -15.44 -5.30
CA GLU A 69 22.96 -15.17 -5.72
C GLU A 69 23.37 -13.71 -5.42
N LYS A 70 22.48 -12.76 -5.72
CA LYS A 70 22.75 -11.32 -5.76
C LYS A 70 22.70 -10.62 -4.41
N VAL A 71 21.77 -11.01 -3.54
CA VAL A 71 21.54 -10.42 -2.21
C VAL A 71 21.27 -11.48 -1.11
N GLY A 72 21.40 -12.78 -1.39
CA GLY A 72 21.02 -13.84 -0.46
C GLY A 72 21.65 -13.76 0.94
N SER A 73 22.86 -13.23 1.06
CA SER A 73 23.57 -13.06 2.34
C SER A 73 23.21 -11.78 3.10
N LYS A 74 22.44 -10.86 2.51
CA LYS A 74 21.96 -9.64 3.18
C LYS A 74 20.99 -9.98 4.29
N VAL A 75 21.19 -9.38 5.45
CA VAL A 75 20.21 -9.34 6.54
C VAL A 75 19.30 -8.12 6.30
N ILE A 76 18.00 -8.34 6.38
CA ILE A 76 16.97 -7.33 6.07
C ILE A 76 15.87 -7.31 7.15
N SER A 77 15.15 -6.18 7.26
CA SER A 77 13.91 -6.11 8.05
C SER A 77 12.79 -6.89 7.35
N VAL A 78 12.27 -7.93 8.01
CA VAL A 78 11.08 -8.69 7.58
C VAL A 78 9.98 -8.53 8.62
N SER A 79 8.79 -8.12 8.19
CA SER A 79 7.58 -8.10 9.01
C SER A 79 7.01 -9.52 9.11
N VAL A 80 6.72 -9.98 10.33
CA VAL A 80 6.17 -11.31 10.61
C VAL A 80 4.85 -11.19 11.37
N THR A 81 3.83 -11.94 10.95
CA THR A 81 2.49 -11.95 11.58
C THR A 81 1.94 -13.36 11.68
N PRO A 82 0.97 -13.67 12.57
CA PRO A 82 0.35 -14.99 12.61
C PRO A 82 -0.57 -15.30 11.43
N ASN A 83 -0.99 -14.30 10.65
CA ASN A 83 -2.14 -14.42 9.74
C ASN A 83 -2.10 -13.52 8.48
N GLY A 84 -1.00 -12.81 8.21
CA GLY A 84 -0.84 -11.90 7.06
C GLY A 84 -1.27 -10.45 7.27
N TYR A 85 -2.09 -10.19 8.28
CA TYR A 85 -2.58 -8.85 8.59
C TYR A 85 -1.57 -8.11 9.47
N ALA A 86 -0.60 -7.47 8.82
CA ALA A 86 0.22 -6.40 9.41
C ALA A 86 -0.61 -5.12 9.48
N ASP A 87 -0.28 -4.24 10.44
CA ASP A 87 -0.83 -2.89 10.57
C ASP A 87 -2.37 -2.89 10.49
N ALA A 88 -2.99 -3.67 11.37
CA ALA A 88 -4.40 -4.04 11.27
C ALA A 88 -5.14 -4.03 12.62
N VAL A 89 -6.46 -3.83 12.57
CA VAL A 89 -7.31 -3.86 13.77
C VAL A 89 -7.54 -5.30 14.23
N LYS A 90 -7.32 -5.56 15.52
CA LYS A 90 -7.61 -6.84 16.18
C LYS A 90 -8.31 -6.61 17.51
N GLY A 91 -9.63 -6.74 17.51
CA GLY A 91 -10.48 -6.44 18.66
C GLY A 91 -10.47 -4.93 18.97
N ASN A 92 -9.81 -4.54 20.06
CA ASN A 92 -9.70 -3.15 20.53
C ASN A 92 -8.28 -2.55 20.35
N ARG A 93 -7.43 -3.18 19.54
CA ARG A 93 -6.04 -2.76 19.27
C ARG A 93 -5.78 -2.59 17.77
N PHE A 94 -4.86 -1.69 17.44
CA PHE A 94 -4.15 -1.66 16.18
C PHE A 94 -2.84 -2.44 16.40
N VAL A 95 -2.63 -3.49 15.61
CA VAL A 95 -1.53 -4.44 15.83
C VAL A 95 -0.53 -4.36 14.68
N MET A 96 0.68 -3.90 15.00
CA MET A 96 1.83 -3.87 14.11
C MET A 96 2.50 -5.26 14.03
N PRO A 97 3.18 -5.58 12.91
CA PRO A 97 3.90 -6.85 12.77
C PRO A 97 5.11 -6.94 13.71
N GLU A 98 5.58 -8.16 13.96
CA GLU A 98 6.91 -8.34 14.55
C GLU A 98 7.97 -7.97 13.50
N GLU A 99 8.88 -7.04 13.79
CA GLU A 99 10.07 -6.83 12.95
C GLU A 99 11.16 -7.84 13.30
N ARG A 100 11.54 -8.65 12.31
CA ARG A 100 12.58 -9.69 12.43
C ARG A 100 13.72 -9.44 11.44
N GLN A 101 14.94 -9.42 11.96
CA GLN A 101 16.15 -9.38 11.13
C GLN A 101 16.51 -10.79 10.69
N MET A 102 16.54 -11.05 9.38
CA MET A 102 16.92 -12.37 8.83
C MET A 102 17.56 -12.26 7.44
N SER A 103 18.25 -13.32 7.01
CA SER A 103 18.88 -13.32 5.68
C SER A 103 17.86 -13.44 4.55
N PHE A 104 18.11 -12.80 3.42
CA PHE A 104 17.28 -12.90 2.22
C PHE A 104 17.17 -14.36 1.72
N THR A 105 18.24 -15.15 1.87
CA THR A 105 18.24 -16.62 1.64
C THR A 105 17.20 -17.32 2.51
N SER A 106 17.20 -17.05 3.81
CA SER A 106 16.28 -17.65 4.78
C SER A 106 14.82 -17.28 4.50
N LEU A 107 14.56 -16.03 4.09
CA LEU A 107 13.24 -15.61 3.64
C LEU A 107 12.79 -16.39 2.40
N LEU A 108 13.64 -16.47 1.36
CA LEU A 108 13.33 -17.23 0.16
C LEU A 108 13.10 -18.71 0.45
N ASP A 109 13.81 -19.31 1.41
CA ASP A 109 13.57 -20.70 1.82
C ASP A 109 12.21 -20.91 2.49
N ILE A 110 11.68 -19.91 3.20
CA ILE A 110 10.31 -19.96 3.75
C ILE A 110 9.28 -19.76 2.62
N VAL A 111 9.46 -18.74 1.77
CA VAL A 111 8.55 -18.43 0.66
C VAL A 111 8.52 -19.56 -0.37
N GLU A 112 9.63 -20.21 -0.67
CA GLU A 112 9.69 -21.39 -1.56
C GLU A 112 9.22 -22.70 -0.86
N GLY A 113 8.76 -22.63 0.40
CA GLY A 113 8.26 -23.77 1.16
C GLY A 113 9.30 -24.82 1.57
N LYS A 114 10.60 -24.51 1.38
CA LYS A 114 11.75 -25.37 1.71
C LYS A 114 11.95 -25.47 3.23
N VAL A 115 11.68 -24.38 3.93
CA VAL A 115 11.67 -24.29 5.40
C VAL A 115 10.25 -23.97 5.84
N LYS A 116 9.68 -24.82 6.70
CA LYS A 116 8.42 -24.48 7.38
C LYS A 116 8.70 -23.53 8.53
N SER A 117 7.92 -22.46 8.62
CA SER A 117 7.88 -21.54 9.76
C SER A 117 6.42 -21.32 10.17
N SER A 118 6.18 -20.76 11.35
CA SER A 118 4.84 -20.35 11.78
C SER A 118 4.66 -18.85 11.62
N GLY A 119 3.55 -18.47 11.00
CA GLY A 119 3.27 -17.10 10.59
C GLY A 119 3.55 -16.86 9.11
N VAL A 120 3.29 -15.62 8.71
CA VAL A 120 3.35 -15.06 7.36
C VAL A 120 4.47 -14.01 7.33
N PHE A 121 5.26 -13.99 6.25
CA PHE A 121 6.51 -13.23 6.15
C PHE A 121 6.45 -12.21 5.00
N TYR A 122 6.78 -10.94 5.31
CA TYR A 122 6.67 -9.85 4.34
C TYR A 122 7.81 -8.83 4.46
N VAL A 123 8.58 -8.66 3.39
CA VAL A 123 9.41 -7.46 3.20
C VAL A 123 8.49 -6.33 2.75
N GLN A 124 8.10 -5.45 3.68
CA GLN A 124 7.19 -4.32 3.40
C GLN A 124 7.69 -2.96 3.93
N LYS A 125 8.93 -2.86 4.44
CA LYS A 125 9.45 -1.65 5.10
C LYS A 125 9.49 -0.44 4.17
N GLN A 126 8.70 0.58 4.48
CA GLN A 126 8.34 1.68 3.56
C GLN A 126 9.31 2.89 3.65
N CYS A 127 10.56 2.62 4.02
CA CYS A 127 11.59 3.62 4.33
C CYS A 127 12.80 3.48 3.38
N SER A 128 12.56 3.47 2.07
CA SER A 128 13.59 3.35 1.02
C SER A 128 14.42 2.06 1.10
N ASN A 129 13.84 0.94 1.54
CA ASN A 129 14.57 -0.31 1.76
C ASN A 129 15.29 -0.85 0.51
N LEU A 130 14.89 -0.46 -0.70
CA LEU A 130 15.60 -0.83 -1.94
C LEU A 130 16.95 -0.10 -2.09
N THR A 131 17.08 1.14 -1.60
CA THR A 131 18.37 1.87 -1.62
C THR A 131 19.20 1.60 -0.38
N GLU A 132 18.56 1.44 0.79
CA GLU A 132 19.27 1.30 2.07
C GLU A 132 19.67 -0.16 2.38
N GLU A 133 18.77 -1.12 2.21
CA GLU A 133 19.02 -2.53 2.59
C GLU A 133 19.48 -3.39 1.39
N LEU A 134 18.98 -3.08 0.18
CA LEU A 134 19.23 -3.84 -1.05
C LEU A 134 19.90 -3.04 -2.20
N PRO A 135 20.90 -2.16 -1.94
CA PRO A 135 21.48 -1.29 -2.97
C PRO A 135 22.05 -2.05 -4.18
N GLU A 136 22.48 -3.30 -4.03
CA GLU A 136 22.98 -4.14 -5.12
C GLU A 136 21.93 -4.41 -6.21
N LEU A 137 20.63 -4.32 -5.90
CA LEU A 137 19.51 -4.47 -6.83
C LEU A 137 19.19 -3.18 -7.60
N THR A 138 19.68 -2.01 -7.15
CA THR A 138 19.37 -0.72 -7.81
C THR A 138 19.89 -0.63 -9.25
N GLY A 139 20.88 -1.45 -9.63
CA GLY A 139 21.39 -1.57 -11.00
C GLY A 139 20.47 -2.33 -11.97
N ASP A 140 19.38 -2.93 -11.50
CA ASP A 140 18.38 -3.63 -12.33
C ASP A 140 17.09 -2.83 -12.55
N VAL A 141 16.97 -1.66 -11.91
CA VAL A 141 15.80 -0.77 -11.93
C VAL A 141 16.23 0.68 -12.18
N LYS A 142 15.30 1.63 -12.19
CA LYS A 142 15.61 3.06 -12.10
C LYS A 142 15.31 3.55 -10.68
N THR A 143 16.13 4.45 -10.15
CA THR A 143 15.93 5.09 -8.83
C THR A 143 14.81 6.14 -8.83
N HIS A 144 14.21 6.43 -9.99
CA HIS A 144 13.01 7.24 -10.14
C HIS A 144 12.36 6.95 -11.50
N ILE A 145 11.12 7.40 -11.70
CA ILE A 145 10.45 7.35 -13.00
C ILE A 145 10.63 8.73 -13.70
N PRO A 146 11.40 8.84 -14.81
CA PRO A 146 11.80 10.15 -15.34
C PRO A 146 10.64 11.06 -15.74
N TRP A 147 9.67 10.55 -16.50
CA TRP A 147 8.52 11.34 -16.95
C TRP A 147 7.58 11.73 -15.80
N MET A 148 7.52 10.94 -14.73
CA MET A 148 6.78 11.28 -13.50
C MET A 148 7.50 12.37 -12.71
N SER A 149 8.82 12.25 -12.57
CA SER A 149 9.65 13.28 -11.91
C SER A 149 9.60 14.63 -12.63
N GLU A 150 9.55 14.62 -13.97
CA GLU A 150 9.36 15.84 -14.75
C GLU A 150 7.94 16.40 -14.59
N ALA A 151 6.91 15.55 -14.57
CA ALA A 151 5.51 15.96 -14.37
C ALA A 151 5.27 16.59 -13.00
N LEU A 152 5.86 16.03 -11.94
CA LEU A 152 5.75 16.51 -10.56
C LEU A 152 6.80 17.58 -10.20
N GLY A 153 7.77 17.86 -11.07
CA GLY A 153 8.88 18.76 -10.80
C GLY A 153 9.87 18.30 -9.71
N LYS A 154 9.74 17.07 -9.19
CA LYS A 154 10.49 16.57 -8.03
C LYS A 154 10.93 15.10 -8.14
N ARG A 155 11.78 14.68 -7.22
CA ARG A 155 12.27 13.29 -7.07
C ARG A 155 11.35 12.51 -6.12
N PRO A 156 11.35 11.17 -6.18
CA PRO A 156 10.67 10.38 -5.16
C PRO A 156 11.41 10.51 -3.83
N ASP A 157 10.65 10.64 -2.76
CA ASP A 157 11.11 10.73 -1.37
C ASP A 157 11.44 9.33 -0.82
N ALA A 158 10.79 8.28 -1.34
CA ALA A 158 11.14 6.89 -1.04
C ALA A 158 11.01 5.94 -2.25
N VAL A 159 11.82 4.89 -2.26
CA VAL A 159 11.78 3.81 -3.26
C VAL A 159 11.81 2.46 -2.54
N ASN A 160 10.70 1.73 -2.55
CA ASN A 160 10.50 0.57 -1.68
C ASN A 160 10.42 -0.73 -2.49
N PHE A 161 11.12 -1.77 -2.02
CA PHE A 161 11.06 -3.16 -2.51
C PHE A 161 10.11 -3.98 -1.64
N TRP A 162 9.13 -4.64 -2.26
CA TRP A 162 8.05 -5.37 -1.60
C TRP A 162 8.05 -6.84 -2.03
N LEU A 163 8.03 -7.78 -1.06
CA LEU A 163 7.99 -9.23 -1.27
C LEU A 163 7.31 -9.96 -0.09
N GLY A 164 6.12 -10.53 -0.30
CA GLY A 164 5.41 -11.28 0.75
C GLY A 164 3.99 -11.72 0.39
N GLU A 165 3.09 -11.68 1.39
CA GLU A 165 1.74 -12.25 1.38
C GLU A 165 0.67 -11.14 1.65
N GLU A 166 -0.56 -11.44 2.10
CA GLU A 166 -1.76 -10.70 1.63
C GLU A 166 -2.70 -10.02 2.67
N SER A 167 -3.09 -8.73 2.44
CA SER A 167 -4.29 -7.95 2.95
C SER A 167 -4.13 -6.85 4.04
N ALA A 168 -4.71 -5.62 3.86
CA ALA A 168 -4.84 -4.52 4.87
C ALA A 168 -5.67 -3.24 4.44
N VAL A 169 -6.18 -2.41 5.41
CA VAL A 169 -6.69 -0.98 5.38
C VAL A 169 -7.16 -0.52 6.81
N THR A 170 -7.50 0.74 7.24
CA THR A 170 -7.21 2.16 6.87
C THR A 170 -7.39 3.23 8.04
N SER A 171 -8.53 3.92 8.33
CA SER A 171 -8.74 5.13 9.24
C SER A 171 -9.74 5.23 10.48
N LYS A 172 -9.46 4.87 11.78
CA LYS A 172 -10.31 5.09 13.03
C LYS A 172 -9.64 4.71 14.42
N LEU A 173 -9.71 5.49 15.52
CA LEU A 173 -8.82 5.35 16.73
C LEU A 173 -8.77 3.99 17.51
N TYR A 174 -7.54 3.48 17.75
CA TYR A 174 -7.19 2.26 18.51
C TYR A 174 -5.93 2.40 19.38
N GLN A 175 -5.74 1.51 20.38
CA GLN A 175 -4.48 1.38 21.12
C GLN A 175 -3.42 0.65 20.28
N SER A 176 -2.17 1.13 20.26
CA SER A 176 -1.07 0.44 19.57
C SER A 176 -0.58 -0.77 20.35
N ALA A 177 -0.28 -1.84 19.63
CA ALA A 177 0.30 -3.05 20.11
C ALA A 177 1.12 -3.72 19.00
N THR A 178 2.03 -4.62 19.35
CA THR A 178 2.91 -5.30 18.41
C THR A 178 2.84 -6.82 18.60
N TYR A 179 2.89 -7.58 17.50
CA TYR A 179 2.97 -9.04 17.56
C TYR A 179 4.33 -9.50 18.09
N ARG A 180 4.33 -10.56 18.91
CA ARG A 180 5.54 -11.25 19.35
C ARG A 180 5.37 -12.76 19.24
N GLN A 181 6.25 -13.41 18.48
CA GLN A 181 6.37 -14.87 18.46
C GLN A 181 7.01 -15.38 19.76
N LYS A 182 6.52 -16.52 20.26
CA LYS A 182 7.01 -17.24 21.43
C LYS A 182 7.93 -18.39 21.04
N GLU A 183 8.67 -18.90 22.03
CA GLU A 183 9.49 -20.11 21.91
C GLU A 183 8.66 -21.34 21.45
N ASP A 184 7.38 -21.42 21.83
CA ASP A 184 6.44 -22.46 21.40
C ASP A 184 5.89 -22.25 19.97
N SER A 185 6.44 -21.29 19.23
CA SER A 185 6.04 -20.92 17.86
C SER A 185 4.65 -20.28 17.71
N THR A 186 3.93 -20.02 18.81
CA THR A 186 2.68 -19.23 18.82
C THR A 186 2.97 -17.71 18.81
N PHE A 187 1.93 -16.89 18.65
CA PHE A 187 2.04 -15.42 18.70
C PHE A 187 1.16 -14.84 19.81
N GLU A 188 1.67 -13.85 20.52
CA GLU A 188 0.89 -12.96 21.38
C GLU A 188 0.88 -11.52 20.85
N ILE A 189 0.05 -10.69 21.49
CA ILE A 189 -0.06 -9.25 21.23
C ILE A 189 0.46 -8.55 22.48
N VAL A 190 1.48 -7.70 22.33
CA VAL A 190 2.08 -6.92 23.41
C VAL A 190 1.62 -5.48 23.24
N ASP A 191 0.94 -4.92 24.25
CA ASP A 191 0.55 -3.50 24.23
C ASP A 191 1.78 -2.59 24.28
N GLU A 192 1.73 -1.49 23.54
CA GLU A 192 2.74 -0.44 23.63
C GLU A 192 2.27 0.59 24.66
N GLU A 193 2.80 0.47 25.88
CA GLU A 193 2.55 1.38 26.99
C GLU A 193 2.96 2.82 26.60
N ASP A 194 2.22 3.82 27.11
CA ASP A 194 2.32 5.24 26.78
C ASP A 194 2.19 5.65 25.28
N SER A 195 1.88 4.72 24.37
CA SER A 195 1.64 5.04 22.96
C SER A 195 0.36 5.86 22.72
N VAL A 196 0.43 6.82 21.79
CA VAL A 196 -0.72 7.60 21.32
C VAL A 196 -1.61 6.74 20.44
N LYS A 197 -2.94 6.81 20.65
CA LYS A 197 -3.91 6.01 19.89
C LYS A 197 -3.88 6.33 18.39
N VAL A 198 -3.63 5.30 17.59
CA VAL A 198 -3.53 5.38 16.12
C VAL A 198 -4.92 5.28 15.49
N PRO A 199 -5.31 6.16 14.56
CA PRO A 199 -6.51 5.94 13.77
C PRO A 199 -6.28 4.82 12.73
N TRP A 200 -7.02 3.71 12.82
CA TRP A 200 -7.12 2.63 11.83
C TRP A 200 -8.52 2.02 11.50
N ILE A 201 -8.74 1.62 10.23
CA ILE A 201 -9.88 0.86 9.65
C ILE A 201 -10.40 -0.37 10.42
N PRO A 202 -11.52 -0.37 11.17
CA PRO A 202 -12.19 -1.61 11.62
C PRO A 202 -12.79 -2.49 10.53
N LEU A 203 -13.00 -1.96 9.32
CA LEU A 203 -13.75 -2.60 8.24
C LEU A 203 -12.80 -3.25 7.23
N ASP A 204 -12.92 -4.56 7.11
CA ASP A 204 -12.42 -5.33 5.97
C ASP A 204 -13.31 -5.03 4.74
N PRO A 205 -12.77 -4.52 3.61
CA PRO A 205 -13.55 -4.25 2.40
C PRO A 205 -13.94 -5.52 1.63
N LEU A 206 -13.33 -6.66 1.93
CA LEU A 206 -13.61 -7.97 1.33
C LEU A 206 -14.75 -8.68 2.07
N ASN A 207 -14.82 -8.53 3.40
CA ASN A 207 -15.91 -9.03 4.25
C ASN A 207 -16.46 -7.92 5.19
N PRO A 208 -17.10 -6.87 4.65
CA PRO A 208 -17.52 -5.71 5.43
C PRO A 208 -18.72 -6.00 6.36
N ASP A 209 -18.55 -5.70 7.64
CA ASP A 209 -19.64 -5.67 8.62
C ASP A 209 -20.59 -4.49 8.31
N TYR A 210 -21.67 -4.80 7.60
CA TYR A 210 -22.72 -3.84 7.27
C TYR A 210 -23.74 -3.60 8.38
N GLU A 211 -23.69 -4.32 9.50
CA GLU A 211 -24.52 -4.02 10.68
C GLU A 211 -23.84 -2.91 11.51
N GLN A 212 -22.51 -2.99 11.66
CA GLN A 212 -21.70 -1.96 12.30
C GLN A 212 -21.38 -0.77 11.38
N TYR A 213 -21.26 -0.98 10.06
CA TYR A 213 -20.93 0.05 9.07
C TYR A 213 -21.90 0.11 7.87
N PRO A 214 -23.22 0.31 8.09
CA PRO A 214 -24.22 0.29 7.01
C PRO A 214 -23.96 1.33 5.92
N SER A 215 -23.36 2.49 6.26
CA SER A 215 -22.97 3.53 5.30
C SER A 215 -21.97 3.06 4.25
N TYR A 216 -21.18 2.01 4.51
CA TYR A 216 -20.21 1.47 3.55
C TYR A 216 -20.89 0.93 2.27
N ARG A 217 -22.20 0.61 2.32
CA ARG A 217 -23.00 0.25 1.14
C ARG A 217 -23.10 1.36 0.08
N LEU A 218 -22.77 2.61 0.42
CA LEU A 218 -22.73 3.74 -0.52
C LEU A 218 -21.39 3.86 -1.26
N ALA A 219 -20.33 3.24 -0.74
CA ALA A 219 -19.03 3.19 -1.40
C ALA A 219 -19.07 2.24 -2.61
N LYS A 220 -18.42 2.63 -3.71
CA LYS A 220 -18.21 1.78 -4.89
C LYS A 220 -16.70 1.56 -5.06
N PRO A 221 -16.14 0.42 -4.62
CA PRO A 221 -14.72 0.14 -4.80
C PRO A 221 -14.37 0.02 -6.28
N LEU A 222 -13.17 0.48 -6.66
CA LEU A 222 -12.57 0.16 -7.94
C LEU A 222 -11.60 -1.01 -7.74
N HIS A 223 -11.78 -2.08 -8.52
CA HIS A 223 -10.90 -3.23 -8.52
C HIS A 223 -9.99 -3.20 -9.75
N CYS A 224 -8.73 -3.58 -9.58
CA CYS A 224 -7.78 -3.76 -10.66
C CYS A 224 -6.77 -4.87 -10.31
N THR A 225 -5.98 -5.30 -11.29
CA THR A 225 -4.88 -6.24 -11.08
C THR A 225 -3.70 -5.78 -11.90
N VAL A 226 -2.58 -5.54 -11.22
CA VAL A 226 -1.31 -5.14 -11.81
C VAL A 226 -0.49 -6.40 -12.07
N LYS A 227 -0.02 -6.60 -13.29
CA LYS A 227 0.81 -7.77 -13.66
C LYS A 227 2.28 -7.38 -13.76
N ALA A 228 3.16 -8.38 -13.82
CA ALA A 228 4.58 -8.14 -14.12
C ALA A 228 4.73 -7.35 -15.43
N GLY A 229 5.46 -6.24 -15.40
CA GLY A 229 5.61 -5.29 -16.53
C GLY A 229 4.53 -4.20 -16.63
N GLU A 230 3.53 -4.19 -15.73
CA GLU A 230 2.54 -3.12 -15.61
C GLU A 230 2.82 -2.25 -14.36
N MET A 231 2.53 -0.94 -14.45
CA MET A 231 2.74 0.04 -13.38
C MET A 231 1.40 0.66 -12.99
N LEU A 232 0.98 0.56 -11.73
CA LEU A 232 -0.17 1.32 -11.24
C LEU A 232 0.25 2.74 -10.84
N TYR A 233 -0.37 3.75 -11.43
CA TYR A 233 -0.45 5.06 -10.80
C TYR A 233 -1.61 5.04 -9.80
N LEU A 234 -1.25 5.09 -8.51
CA LEU A 234 -2.17 5.27 -7.39
C LEU A 234 -2.07 6.74 -6.94
N PRO A 235 -3.11 7.57 -7.10
CA PRO A 235 -3.04 8.98 -6.77
C PRO A 235 -3.06 9.22 -5.25
N SER A 236 -2.70 10.43 -4.83
CA SER A 236 -2.70 10.80 -3.40
C SER A 236 -4.12 10.77 -2.81
N LEU A 237 -4.19 10.46 -1.52
CA LEU A 237 -5.43 10.34 -0.73
C LEU A 237 -6.38 9.19 -1.15
N TRP A 238 -5.97 8.28 -2.06
CA TRP A 238 -6.78 7.11 -2.41
C TRP A 238 -6.67 6.00 -1.35
N PHE A 239 -7.81 5.66 -0.75
CA PHE A 239 -7.96 4.43 0.04
C PHE A 239 -7.77 3.20 -0.85
N HIS A 240 -6.90 2.28 -0.45
CA HIS A 240 -6.51 1.13 -1.25
C HIS A 240 -6.26 -0.10 -0.37
N HIS A 241 -6.79 -1.26 -0.79
CA HIS A 241 -6.49 -2.56 -0.18
C HIS A 241 -5.60 -3.35 -1.13
N VAL A 242 -4.41 -3.75 -0.68
CA VAL A 242 -3.47 -4.52 -1.51
C VAL A 242 -3.73 -6.03 -1.38
N ARG A 243 -3.77 -6.71 -2.52
CA ARG A 243 -3.78 -8.17 -2.66
C ARG A 243 -2.66 -8.58 -3.60
N GLN A 244 -1.97 -9.70 -3.33
CA GLN A 244 -0.82 -10.15 -4.10
C GLN A 244 -0.68 -11.67 -4.14
N SER A 245 -0.15 -12.18 -5.26
CA SER A 245 0.15 -13.60 -5.41
C SER A 245 1.32 -14.05 -4.55
N HIS A 246 1.36 -15.33 -4.19
CA HIS A 246 2.48 -15.95 -3.47
C HIS A 246 3.84 -15.62 -4.11
N GLY A 247 4.78 -15.10 -3.33
CA GLY A 247 6.11 -14.73 -3.81
C GLY A 247 6.14 -13.57 -4.81
N CYS A 248 5.10 -12.72 -4.84
CA CYS A 248 5.08 -11.49 -5.63
C CYS A 248 6.27 -10.59 -5.28
N ILE A 249 6.91 -9.99 -6.29
CA ILE A 249 7.97 -8.99 -6.14
C ILE A 249 7.51 -7.70 -6.79
N ALA A 250 7.53 -6.59 -6.05
CA ALA A 250 7.15 -5.27 -6.54
C ALA A 250 8.14 -4.18 -6.11
N VAL A 251 8.15 -3.08 -6.85
CA VAL A 251 8.86 -1.84 -6.48
C VAL A 251 7.87 -0.67 -6.61
N ASN A 252 7.83 0.20 -5.61
CA ASN A 252 7.05 1.44 -5.65
C ASN A 252 7.94 2.68 -5.46
N PHE A 253 7.44 3.81 -5.97
CA PHE A 253 8.06 5.13 -5.87
C PHE A 253 7.07 6.05 -5.18
N TRP A 254 7.45 6.56 -4.03
CA TRP A 254 6.66 7.56 -3.31
C TRP A 254 7.18 8.93 -3.67
N TYR A 255 6.29 9.78 -4.13
CA TYR A 255 6.50 11.22 -4.29
C TYR A 255 5.52 11.88 -3.34
N ASP A 256 6.00 12.80 -2.50
CA ASP A 256 5.13 13.58 -1.62
C ASP A 256 4.05 14.31 -2.44
N MET A 257 2.86 14.49 -1.88
CA MET A 257 1.77 15.12 -2.62
C MET A 257 1.94 16.64 -2.69
N GLU A 258 1.28 17.27 -3.64
CA GLU A 258 1.09 18.72 -3.58
C GLU A 258 -0.05 19.01 -2.58
N PHE A 259 0.24 19.81 -1.55
CA PHE A 259 -0.75 20.24 -0.54
C PHE A 259 -1.64 21.37 -1.09
N ASP A 260 -2.30 21.06 -2.21
CA ASP A 260 -3.13 21.99 -2.98
C ASP A 260 -4.59 22.07 -2.48
N ILE A 261 -5.46 22.69 -3.27
CA ILE A 261 -6.87 22.85 -2.95
C ILE A 261 -7.62 21.51 -2.74
N LYS A 262 -7.17 20.41 -3.37
CA LYS A 262 -7.75 19.06 -3.17
C LYS A 262 -7.49 18.55 -1.76
N TYR A 263 -6.30 18.79 -1.20
CA TYR A 263 -5.98 18.46 0.18
C TYR A 263 -6.87 19.24 1.15
N ASN A 264 -7.03 20.55 0.92
CA ASN A 264 -7.89 21.40 1.74
C ASN A 264 -9.37 20.97 1.69
N TYR A 265 -9.88 20.58 0.52
CA TYR A 265 -11.24 20.01 0.40
C TYR A 265 -11.37 18.64 1.07
N PHE A 266 -10.36 17.76 0.98
CA PHE A 266 -10.36 16.48 1.69
C PHE A 266 -10.44 16.68 3.21
N GLN A 267 -9.59 17.55 3.77
CA GLN A 267 -9.59 17.89 5.19
C GLN A 267 -10.91 18.53 5.64
N LEU A 268 -11.51 19.37 4.80
CA LEU A 268 -12.84 19.95 5.06
C LEU A 268 -13.94 18.88 5.10
N VAL A 269 -14.00 18.00 4.09
CA VAL A 269 -15.00 16.92 4.02
C VAL A 269 -14.84 15.95 5.19
N GLU A 270 -13.61 15.57 5.53
CA GLU A 270 -13.32 14.67 6.65
C GLU A 270 -13.72 15.30 8.00
N SER A 271 -13.36 16.57 8.22
CA SER A 271 -13.75 17.34 9.41
C SER A 271 -15.27 17.53 9.52
N MET A 272 -15.94 17.85 8.41
CA MET A 272 -17.40 17.99 8.39
C MET A 272 -18.10 16.65 8.68
N THR A 273 -17.59 15.56 8.10
CA THR A 273 -18.16 14.20 8.28
C THR A 273 -18.05 13.74 9.73
N LYS A 274 -16.92 14.02 10.40
CA LYS A 274 -16.75 13.84 11.86
C LYS A 274 -17.70 14.75 12.64
N ALA A 275 -17.78 16.04 12.31
CA ALA A 275 -18.60 17.02 13.03
C ALA A 275 -20.12 16.78 12.94
N VAL A 276 -20.60 16.07 11.92
CA VAL A 276 -22.01 15.65 11.83
C VAL A 276 -22.26 14.26 12.44
N GLY A 277 -21.23 13.50 12.81
CA GLY A 277 -21.35 12.11 13.28
C GLY A 277 -21.71 11.12 12.17
N LEU A 278 -21.00 11.21 11.03
CA LEU A 278 -20.97 10.20 9.97
C LEU A 278 -19.65 9.39 9.95
N LEU A 279 -18.66 9.82 10.74
CA LEU A 279 -17.41 9.13 11.12
C LEU A 279 -17.27 9.17 12.65
#